data_AF-A0A7S2NFT6-F1
#
_entry.id   AF-A0A7S2NFT6-F1
#
_cell.length_a   1.000
_cell.length_b   1.000
_cell.length_c   1.000
_cell.angle_alpha   90.00
_cell.angle_beta   90.00
_cell.angle_gamma   90.00
#
_symmetry.space_group_name_H-M   'P 1'
#
loop_
_entity.id
_entity.type
_entity.pdbx_description
1 polymer ?
#
loop_
_entity_poly.entity_id
_entity_poly.type
_entity_poly.pdbx_seq_one_letter_code
_entity_poly.pdbx_strand_id
1 'polypeptide(L)'
;MQLWLLQQAAVEEKERIHGGQIWAVVIAGIIFGSITAILRPRGVRVCATACLYVASLVAISLAMCEVTRKPLHYRYPAFVTFLHYVCTWVICTGYWAWRREPEKCLPTSLGSMKLYFVRMVPIALSLPISIVLNNKALTFIGAGLAAIVGTLSPICTAVLSRVFGRRMTPISWFGVLVAFLGALWAGCSELTTILRRETEANAQAQIQG
;
A
#
# COMPACT_ATOMS: atom_id res chain seq x y z
N MET A 1 -20.11 29.65 -27.89
CA MET A 1 -19.64 28.29 -28.21
C MET A 1 -18.66 27.73 -27.17
N GLN A 2 -17.56 28.43 -26.82
CA GLN A 2 -16.59 27.95 -25.81
C GLN A 2 -17.19 27.69 -24.42
N LEU A 3 -18.09 28.55 -23.93
CA LEU A 3 -18.73 28.41 -22.62
C LEU A 3 -19.59 27.13 -22.52
N TRP A 4 -20.23 26.76 -23.63
CA TRP A 4 -21.04 25.53 -23.72
C TRP A 4 -20.16 24.27 -23.72
N LEU A 5 -19.01 24.31 -24.40
CA LEU A 5 -18.02 23.22 -24.36
C LEU A 5 -17.42 23.04 -22.95
N LEU A 6 -17.13 24.13 -22.23
CA LEU A 6 -16.67 24.06 -20.85
C LEU A 6 -17.73 23.46 -19.91
N GLN A 7 -19.01 23.79 -20.12
CA GLN A 7 -20.09 23.26 -19.31
C GLN A 7 -20.33 21.76 -19.57
N GLN A 8 -20.26 21.30 -20.82
CA GLN A 8 -20.34 19.87 -21.14
C GLN A 8 -19.16 19.09 -20.55
N ALA A 9 -17.94 19.61 -20.66
CA ALA A 9 -16.75 18.98 -20.09
C ALA A 9 -16.88 18.84 -18.55
N ALA A 10 -17.39 19.85 -17.86
CA ALA A 10 -17.60 19.82 -16.42
C ALA A 10 -18.66 18.79 -15.99
N VAL A 11 -19.71 18.58 -16.79
CA VAL A 11 -20.75 17.58 -16.52
C VAL A 11 -20.21 16.16 -16.71
N GLU A 12 -19.51 15.89 -17.82
CA GLU A 12 -18.88 14.59 -18.04
C GLU A 12 -17.84 14.24 -16.97
N GLU A 13 -17.04 15.21 -16.55
CA GLU A 13 -16.06 15.03 -15.48
C GLU A 13 -16.75 14.66 -14.17
N LYS A 14 -17.84 15.36 -13.83
CA LYS A 14 -18.64 15.07 -12.63
C LYS A 14 -19.23 13.65 -12.68
N GLU A 15 -19.77 13.21 -13.80
CA GLU A 15 -20.33 11.85 -13.93
C GLU A 15 -19.26 10.76 -13.79
N ARG A 16 -18.08 10.94 -14.41
CA ARG A 16 -16.96 9.99 -14.27
C ARG A 16 -16.49 9.87 -12.82
N ILE A 17 -16.45 10.97 -12.08
CA ILE A 17 -16.05 10.98 -10.66
C ILE A 17 -17.06 10.19 -9.80
N HIS A 18 -18.37 10.42 -9.98
CA HIS A 18 -19.39 9.71 -9.19
C HIS A 18 -19.40 8.22 -9.50
N GLY A 19 -19.28 7.83 -10.77
CA GLY A 19 -19.18 6.43 -11.16
C GLY A 19 -17.97 5.73 -10.52
N GLY A 20 -16.80 6.36 -10.56
CA GLY A 20 -15.58 5.82 -9.95
C GLY A 20 -15.68 5.66 -8.43
N GLN A 21 -16.30 6.62 -7.74
CA GLN A 21 -16.50 6.56 -6.29
C GLN A 21 -17.39 5.38 -5.87
N ILE A 22 -18.48 5.11 -6.59
CA ILE A 22 -19.37 3.98 -6.30
C ILE A 22 -18.60 2.66 -6.41
N TRP A 23 -17.86 2.46 -7.50
CA TRP A 23 -17.05 1.26 -7.68
C TRP A 23 -15.98 1.10 -6.60
N ALA A 24 -15.32 2.19 -6.20
CA ALA A 24 -14.34 2.16 -5.13
C ALA A 24 -14.96 1.72 -3.79
N VAL A 25 -16.15 2.23 -3.44
CA VAL A 25 -16.87 1.84 -2.22
C VAL A 25 -17.30 0.37 -2.27
N VAL A 26 -17.80 -0.10 -3.42
CA VAL A 26 -18.19 -1.50 -3.60
C VAL A 26 -16.99 -2.44 -3.43
N ILE A 27 -15.87 -2.14 -4.10
CA ILE A 27 -14.65 -2.93 -4.02
C ILE A 27 -14.10 -2.94 -2.58
N ALA A 28 -14.07 -1.77 -1.93
CA ALA A 28 -13.65 -1.67 -0.54
C ALA A 28 -14.55 -2.53 0.37
N GLY A 29 -15.88 -2.45 0.20
CA GLY A 29 -16.84 -3.27 0.94
C GLY A 29 -16.60 -4.77 0.78
N ILE A 30 -16.30 -5.24 -0.44
CA ILE A 30 -15.97 -6.64 -0.72
C ILE A 30 -14.66 -7.05 -0.02
N ILE A 31 -13.63 -6.19 -0.05
CA ILE A 31 -12.35 -6.46 0.61
C ILE A 31 -12.54 -6.55 2.13
N PHE A 32 -13.23 -5.59 2.75
CA PHE A 32 -13.49 -5.61 4.19
C PHE A 32 -14.38 -6.79 4.59
N GLY A 33 -15.41 -7.10 3.79
CA GLY A 33 -16.28 -8.25 3.99
C GLY A 33 -15.53 -9.57 3.94
N SER A 34 -14.65 -9.74 2.94
CA SER A 34 -13.84 -10.96 2.80
C SER A 34 -12.82 -11.13 3.93
N ILE A 35 -12.13 -10.06 4.34
CA ILE A 35 -11.23 -10.09 5.51
C ILE A 35 -12.00 -10.49 6.77
N THR A 36 -13.19 -9.91 6.98
CA THR A 36 -14.04 -10.20 8.13
C THR A 36 -14.50 -11.65 8.12
N ALA A 37 -14.94 -12.17 6.97
CA ALA A 37 -15.36 -13.56 6.83
C ALA A 37 -14.21 -14.55 7.12
N ILE A 38 -13.01 -14.28 6.59
CA ILE A 38 -11.82 -15.13 6.79
C ILE A 38 -11.34 -15.10 8.24
N LEU A 39 -11.38 -13.94 8.90
CA LEU A 39 -10.88 -13.78 10.27
C LEU A 39 -11.93 -14.06 11.36
N ARG A 40 -13.21 -14.26 11.00
CA ARG A 40 -14.30 -14.55 11.96
C ARG A 40 -13.96 -15.68 12.95
N PRO A 41 -13.35 -16.81 12.56
CA PRO A 41 -13.02 -17.88 13.50
C PRO A 41 -11.93 -17.52 14.53
N ARG A 42 -11.15 -16.45 14.29
CA ARG A 42 -10.04 -16.00 15.15
C ARG A 42 -10.47 -14.99 16.22
N GLY A 43 -11.75 -14.63 16.26
CA GLY A 43 -12.34 -13.73 17.24
C GLY A 43 -12.37 -12.26 16.80
N VAL A 44 -13.31 -11.51 17.40
CA VAL A 44 -13.64 -10.13 17.01
C VAL A 44 -12.46 -9.17 17.16
N ARG A 45 -11.59 -9.37 18.17
CA ARG A 45 -10.41 -8.53 18.39
C ARG A 45 -9.42 -8.58 17.23
N VAL A 46 -9.14 -9.79 16.70
CA VAL A 46 -8.23 -9.98 15.57
C VAL A 46 -8.84 -9.39 14.30
N CYS A 47 -10.15 -9.58 14.10
CA CYS A 47 -10.86 -8.99 12.99
C CYS A 47 -10.83 -7.45 13.03
N ALA A 48 -11.17 -6.85 14.16
CA ALA A 48 -11.20 -5.40 14.31
C ALA A 48 -9.81 -4.77 14.10
N THR A 49 -8.76 -5.39 14.67
CA THR A 49 -7.38 -4.92 14.47
C THR A 49 -6.92 -5.05 13.02
N ALA A 50 -7.27 -6.14 12.33
CA ALA A 50 -6.96 -6.31 10.91
C ALA A 50 -7.70 -5.29 10.02
N CYS A 51 -9.00 -5.07 10.27
CA CYS A 51 -9.77 -4.07 9.54
C CYS A 51 -9.22 -2.65 9.79
N LEU A 52 -8.92 -2.31 11.04
CA LEU A 52 -8.32 -1.02 11.38
C LEU A 52 -6.95 -0.83 10.70
N TYR A 53 -6.15 -1.89 10.64
CA TYR A 53 -4.86 -1.89 9.95
C TYR A 53 -5.02 -1.66 8.43
N VAL A 54 -5.97 -2.34 7.78
CA VAL A 54 -6.21 -2.12 6.34
C VAL A 54 -6.78 -0.72 6.08
N ALA A 55 -7.69 -0.25 6.93
CA ALA A 55 -8.22 1.11 6.84
C ALA A 55 -7.12 2.17 6.99
N SER A 56 -6.20 1.98 7.95
CA SER A 56 -5.09 2.91 8.14
C SER A 56 -4.11 2.90 6.95
N LEU A 57 -3.81 1.74 6.38
CA LEU A 57 -2.99 1.65 5.16
C LEU A 57 -3.61 2.40 3.97
N VAL A 58 -4.92 2.24 3.75
CA VAL A 58 -5.64 2.96 2.69
C VAL A 58 -5.66 4.45 2.97
N ALA A 59 -5.95 4.86 4.21
CA ALA A 59 -5.98 6.27 4.60
C ALA A 59 -4.62 6.96 4.41
N ILE A 60 -3.52 6.30 4.81
CA ILE A 60 -2.16 6.83 4.60
C ILE A 60 -1.87 6.95 3.10
N SER A 61 -2.24 5.94 2.31
CA SER A 61 -2.00 5.96 0.85
C SER A 61 -2.75 7.11 0.18
N LEU A 62 -4.01 7.33 0.55
CA LEU A 62 -4.81 8.45 0.05
C LEU A 62 -4.26 9.81 0.52
N ALA A 63 -3.87 9.91 1.79
CA ALA A 63 -3.26 11.12 2.32
C ALA A 63 -1.95 11.46 1.58
N MET A 64 -1.12 10.47 1.27
CA MET A 64 0.09 10.66 0.47
C MET A 64 -0.22 11.12 -0.96
N CYS A 65 -1.27 10.57 -1.60
CA CYS A 65 -1.73 11.04 -2.90
C CYS A 65 -2.17 12.51 -2.85
N GLU A 66 -2.94 12.92 -1.84
CA GLU A 66 -3.42 14.29 -1.69
C GLU A 66 -2.29 15.27 -1.37
N VAL A 67 -1.35 14.89 -0.50
CA VAL A 67 -0.16 15.70 -0.19
C VAL A 67 0.74 15.91 -1.41
N THR A 68 0.77 14.94 -2.33
CA THR A 68 1.56 15.01 -3.56
C THR A 68 0.85 15.80 -4.66
N ARG A 69 -0.50 15.89 -4.62
CA ARG A 69 -1.30 16.64 -5.58
C ARG A 69 -1.16 18.16 -5.39
N LYS A 70 -1.49 18.91 -6.44
CA LYS A 70 -1.59 20.37 -6.38
C LYS A 70 -2.80 20.75 -5.50
N PRO A 71 -2.69 21.78 -4.65
CA PRO A 71 -1.68 22.86 -4.66
C PRO A 71 -0.43 22.60 -3.81
N LEU A 72 -0.42 21.61 -2.92
CA LEU A 72 0.64 21.42 -1.92
C LEU A 72 1.98 21.01 -2.54
N HIS A 73 1.96 20.12 -3.53
CA HIS A 73 3.14 19.64 -4.27
C HIS A 73 4.35 19.33 -3.37
N TYR A 74 4.11 18.62 -2.27
CA TYR A 74 5.14 18.36 -1.27
C TYR A 74 6.18 17.35 -1.78
N ARG A 75 7.43 17.78 -1.94
CA ARG A 75 8.49 17.01 -2.60
C ARG A 75 9.18 15.96 -1.72
N TYR A 76 8.85 15.89 -0.43
CA TYR A 76 9.62 15.10 0.55
C TYR A 76 8.79 13.99 1.22
N PRO A 77 8.33 12.96 0.48
CA PRO A 77 7.51 11.89 1.06
C PRO A 77 8.21 11.16 2.22
N ALA A 78 9.54 11.05 2.18
CA ALA A 78 10.34 10.47 3.26
C ALA A 78 10.18 11.21 4.60
N PHE A 79 9.99 12.54 4.58
CA PHE A 79 9.77 13.32 5.79
C PHE A 79 8.41 13.00 6.42
N VAL A 80 7.38 12.79 5.60
CA VAL A 80 6.04 12.39 6.09
C VAL A 80 6.12 11.04 6.78
N THR A 81 6.82 10.08 6.17
CA THR A 81 7.09 8.78 6.78
C THR A 81 7.87 8.91 8.09
N PHE A 82 8.91 9.74 8.13
CA PHE A 82 9.67 9.98 9.35
C PHE A 82 8.79 10.54 10.47
N LEU A 83 7.98 11.56 10.16
CA LEU A 83 7.05 12.15 11.13
C LEU A 83 6.03 11.12 11.62
N HIS A 84 5.51 10.27 10.73
CA HIS A 84 4.62 9.18 11.11
C HIS A 84 5.28 8.21 12.10
N TYR A 85 6.54 7.83 11.88
CA TYR A 85 7.27 6.96 12.81
C TYR A 85 7.55 7.63 14.15
N VAL A 86 7.91 8.92 14.16
CA VAL A 86 8.08 9.69 15.40
C VAL A 86 6.78 9.77 16.18
N CYS A 87 5.66 10.12 15.52
CA CYS A 87 4.34 10.14 16.15
C CYS A 87 3.94 8.76 16.71
N THR A 88 4.17 7.70 15.93
CA THR A 88 3.91 6.32 16.38
C THR A 88 4.75 5.97 17.60
N TRP A 89 6.03 6.32 17.59
CA TRP A 89 6.93 6.11 18.73
C TRP A 89 6.47 6.86 19.98
N VAL A 90 6.07 8.13 19.86
CA VAL A 90 5.53 8.94 20.96
C VAL A 90 4.24 8.32 21.51
N ILE A 91 3.30 7.94 20.65
CA ILE A 91 2.04 7.33 21.06
C ILE A 91 2.28 5.97 21.76
N CYS A 92 3.14 5.12 21.20
CA CYS A 92 3.49 3.84 21.81
C CYS A 92 4.17 4.02 23.17
N THR A 93 5.08 4.99 23.29
CA THR A 93 5.76 5.30 24.56
C THR A 93 4.77 5.85 25.58
N GLY A 94 3.90 6.78 25.18
CA GLY A 94 2.84 7.31 26.03
C GLY A 94 1.86 6.24 26.51
N TYR A 95 1.50 5.29 25.65
CA TYR A 95 0.65 4.15 26.01
C TYR A 95 1.29 3.28 27.10
N TRP A 96 2.57 2.91 26.93
CA TRP A 96 3.28 2.09 27.93
C TRP A 96 3.55 2.85 29.22
N ALA A 97 3.84 4.15 29.14
CA ALA A 97 3.95 5.03 30.30
C ALA A 97 2.62 5.11 31.07
N TRP A 98 1.49 5.25 30.37
CA TRP A 98 0.15 5.26 30.97
C TRP A 98 -0.20 3.91 31.64
N ARG A 99 0.23 2.79 31.04
CA ARG A 99 0.14 1.45 31.63
C ARG A 99 1.10 1.21 32.79
N ARG A 100 1.95 2.19 33.14
CA ARG A 100 2.99 2.09 34.19
C ARG A 100 4.01 0.98 33.92
N GLU A 101 4.28 0.69 32.65
CA GLU A 101 5.28 -0.30 32.22
C GLU A 101 6.29 0.32 31.22
N PRO A 102 6.96 1.45 31.56
CA PRO A 102 7.87 2.15 30.63
C PRO A 102 9.09 1.30 30.27
N GLU A 103 9.42 0.29 31.07
CA GLU A 103 10.52 -0.65 30.82
C GLU A 103 10.39 -1.37 29.47
N LYS A 104 9.15 -1.59 28.99
CA LYS A 104 8.87 -2.21 27.69
C LYS A 104 9.34 -1.36 26.50
N CYS A 105 9.58 -0.06 26.71
CA CYS A 105 10.16 0.82 25.69
C CYS A 105 11.68 0.72 25.63
N LEU A 106 12.33 0.14 26.64
CA LEU A 106 13.77 -0.01 26.68
C LEU A 106 14.20 -1.29 25.93
N PRO A 107 15.32 -1.25 25.19
CA PRO A 107 15.86 -2.43 24.49
C PRO A 107 16.25 -3.56 25.45
N THR A 108 16.46 -3.25 26.73
CA THR A 108 16.79 -4.20 27.81
C THR A 108 15.62 -5.11 28.19
N SER A 109 14.38 -4.74 27.87
CA SER A 109 13.18 -5.57 28.16
C SER A 109 13.19 -6.95 27.49
N LEU A 110 14.00 -7.13 26.46
CA LEU A 110 14.19 -8.40 25.75
C LEU A 110 15.26 -9.31 26.40
N GLY A 111 15.74 -8.96 27.59
CA GLY A 111 16.67 -9.74 28.41
C GLY A 111 18.15 -9.62 28.00
N SER A 112 18.46 -9.50 26.71
CA SER A 112 19.83 -9.32 26.23
C SER A 112 19.92 -8.31 25.08
N MET A 113 20.83 -7.34 25.22
CA MET A 113 21.12 -6.37 24.15
C MET A 113 21.56 -7.06 22.85
N LYS A 114 22.32 -8.17 22.95
CA LYS A 114 22.72 -8.95 21.78
C LYS A 114 21.51 -9.48 21.01
N LEU A 115 20.48 -9.96 21.72
CA LEU A 115 19.25 -10.46 21.09
C LEU A 115 18.47 -9.33 20.40
N TYR A 116 18.41 -8.15 21.04
CA TYR A 116 17.80 -6.96 20.45
C TYR A 116 18.48 -6.56 19.14
N PHE A 117 19.81 -6.43 19.13
CA PHE A 117 20.56 -6.06 17.92
C PHE A 117 20.47 -7.12 16.82
N VAL A 118 20.46 -8.42 17.17
CA VAL A 118 20.40 -9.49 16.16
C VAL A 118 18.98 -9.68 15.59
N ARG A 119 17.92 -9.47 16.39
CA ARG A 119 16.54 -9.74 15.94
C ARG A 119 15.75 -8.49 15.55
N MET A 120 15.85 -7.42 16.33
CA MET A 120 14.97 -6.24 16.16
C MET A 120 15.56 -5.22 15.18
N VAL A 121 16.87 -4.95 15.28
CA VAL A 121 17.52 -3.92 14.44
C VAL A 121 17.43 -4.23 12.93
N PRO A 122 17.63 -5.47 12.44
CA PRO A 122 17.48 -5.76 11.02
C PRO A 122 16.06 -5.53 10.51
N ILE A 123 15.05 -5.83 11.33
CA ILE A 123 13.64 -5.59 11.01
C ILE A 123 13.34 -4.08 11.02
N ALA A 124 13.85 -3.36 12.01
CA ALA A 124 13.67 -1.92 12.13
C ALA A 124 14.35 -1.15 10.99
N LEU A 125 15.50 -1.63 10.50
CA LEU A 125 16.23 -1.02 9.39
C LEU A 125 15.67 -1.40 8.02
N SER A 126 15.11 -2.61 7.87
CA SER A 126 14.54 -3.04 6.59
C SER A 126 13.30 -2.22 6.18
N LEU A 127 12.52 -1.75 7.16
CA LEU A 127 11.34 -0.91 6.92
C LEU A 127 11.67 0.44 6.23
N PRO A 128 12.51 1.33 6.79
CA PRO A 128 12.84 2.60 6.16
C PRO A 128 13.59 2.40 4.83
N ILE A 129 14.46 1.38 4.74
CA ILE A 129 15.14 1.04 3.47
C ILE A 129 14.10 0.67 2.41
N SER A 130 13.14 -0.19 2.74
CA SER A 130 12.04 -0.56 1.86
C SER A 130 11.24 0.65 1.38
N ILE A 131 10.95 1.60 2.28
CA ILE A 131 10.21 2.82 1.93
C ILE A 131 11.02 3.72 0.99
N VAL A 132 12.32 3.90 1.25
CA VAL A 132 13.20 4.70 0.37
C VAL A 132 13.30 4.05 -1.01
N LEU A 133 13.50 2.74 -1.07
CA LEU A 133 13.57 2.00 -2.34
C LEU A 133 12.23 2.03 -3.08
N ASN A 134 11.11 1.92 -2.37
CA ASN A 134 9.77 1.99 -2.97
C ASN A 134 9.50 3.39 -3.54
N ASN A 135 9.79 4.44 -2.77
CA ASN A 135 9.65 5.83 -3.24
C ASN A 135 10.56 6.11 -4.46
N LYS A 136 11.78 5.55 -4.48
CA LYS A 136 12.66 5.63 -5.66
C LYS A 136 12.10 4.84 -6.83
N ALA A 137 11.58 3.63 -6.61
CA ALA A 137 10.98 2.82 -7.66
C ALA A 137 9.79 3.53 -8.33
N LEU A 138 8.95 4.25 -7.57
CA LEU A 138 7.85 5.05 -8.12
C LEU A 138 8.33 6.13 -9.11
N THR A 139 9.57 6.65 -8.95
CA THR A 139 10.14 7.62 -9.90
C THR A 139 10.63 7.00 -11.20
N PHE A 140 10.87 5.68 -11.24
CA PHE A 140 11.44 4.99 -12.41
C PHE A 140 10.43 4.10 -13.15
N ILE A 141 9.52 3.44 -12.42
CA ILE A 141 8.78 2.28 -12.96
C ILE A 141 7.28 2.58 -13.16
N GLY A 142 6.82 3.78 -12.82
CA GLY A 142 5.39 4.13 -12.89
C GLY A 142 4.57 3.45 -11.78
N ALA A 143 3.31 3.85 -11.65
CA ALA A 143 2.48 3.49 -10.50
C ALA A 143 2.00 2.04 -10.51
N GLY A 144 1.59 1.48 -11.65
CA GLY A 144 1.06 0.12 -11.67
C GLY A 144 2.15 -0.96 -11.65
N LEU A 145 3.33 -0.71 -12.23
CA LEU A 145 4.46 -1.64 -12.07
C LEU A 145 4.97 -1.67 -10.62
N ALA A 146 4.94 -0.52 -9.92
CA ALA A 146 5.13 -0.48 -8.47
C ALA A 146 4.05 -1.27 -7.71
N ALA A 147 2.79 -1.27 -8.18
CA ALA A 147 1.74 -2.10 -7.61
C ALA A 147 2.01 -3.60 -7.80
N ILE A 148 2.47 -4.04 -9.00
CA ILE A 148 2.89 -5.44 -9.24
C ILE A 148 4.00 -5.83 -8.26
N VAL A 149 5.04 -5.01 -8.12
CA VAL A 149 6.14 -5.28 -7.17
C VAL A 149 5.61 -5.38 -5.74
N GLY A 150 4.66 -4.53 -5.37
CA GLY A 150 3.96 -4.60 -4.09
C GLY A 150 3.29 -5.97 -3.85
N THR A 151 2.60 -6.50 -4.86
CA THR A 151 1.92 -7.81 -4.77
C THR A 151 2.86 -9.02 -4.74
N LEU A 152 4.13 -8.87 -5.14
CA LEU A 152 5.13 -9.92 -4.99
C LEU A 152 5.54 -10.13 -3.52
N SER A 153 5.39 -9.12 -2.67
CA SER A 153 5.74 -9.18 -1.24
C SER A 153 5.09 -10.37 -0.50
N PRO A 154 3.76 -10.61 -0.57
CA PRO A 154 3.16 -11.79 0.06
C PRO A 154 3.66 -13.12 -0.54
N ILE A 155 4.02 -13.17 -1.82
CA ILE A 155 4.57 -14.37 -2.47
C ILE A 155 5.96 -14.66 -1.92
N CYS A 156 6.85 -13.66 -1.91
CA CYS A 156 8.18 -13.78 -1.32
C CYS A 156 8.08 -14.17 0.17
N THR A 157 7.13 -13.58 0.90
CA THR A 157 6.88 -13.92 2.31
C THR A 157 6.42 -15.37 2.49
N ALA A 158 5.54 -15.86 1.63
CA ALA A 158 5.07 -17.25 1.66
C ALA A 158 6.19 -18.25 1.31
N VAL A 159 6.99 -17.95 0.28
CA VAL A 159 8.14 -18.77 -0.14
C VAL A 159 9.19 -18.81 0.97
N LEU A 160 9.59 -17.65 1.52
CA LEU A 160 10.53 -17.59 2.64
C LEU A 160 10.00 -18.35 3.86
N SER A 161 8.72 -18.16 4.21
CA SER A 161 8.09 -18.91 5.30
C SER A 161 8.20 -20.41 5.10
N ARG A 162 8.03 -20.89 3.86
CA ARG A 162 8.18 -22.30 3.51
C ARG A 162 9.61 -22.79 3.64
N VAL A 163 10.59 -21.99 3.18
CA VAL A 163 12.03 -22.29 3.29
C VAL A 163 12.46 -22.40 4.76
N PHE A 164 11.93 -21.56 5.65
CA PHE A 164 12.16 -21.65 7.10
C PHE A 164 11.36 -22.77 7.80
N GLY A 165 10.81 -23.72 7.05
CA GLY A 165 10.17 -24.92 7.60
C GLY A 165 8.71 -24.75 8.05
N ARG A 166 8.09 -23.57 7.85
CA ARG A 166 6.68 -23.37 8.18
C ARG A 166 5.80 -24.17 7.22
N ARG A 167 4.90 -24.99 7.75
CA ARG A 167 3.88 -25.70 6.95
C ARG A 167 2.71 -24.75 6.69
N MET A 168 2.46 -24.43 5.43
CA MET A 168 1.30 -23.64 5.00
C MET A 168 0.20 -24.56 4.51
N THR A 169 -1.05 -24.23 4.81
CA THR A 169 -2.19 -25.00 4.32
C THR A 169 -2.37 -24.78 2.80
N PRO A 170 -2.89 -25.76 2.05
CA PRO A 170 -3.17 -25.59 0.63
C PRO A 170 -4.06 -24.39 0.31
N ILE A 171 -5.00 -24.06 1.22
CA ILE A 171 -5.87 -22.88 1.11
C ILE A 171 -5.06 -21.58 1.12
N SER A 172 -4.00 -21.49 1.94
CA SER A 172 -3.11 -20.32 1.93
C SER A 172 -2.35 -20.18 0.60
N TRP A 173 -1.89 -21.30 0.02
CA TRP A 173 -1.25 -21.30 -1.29
C TRP A 173 -2.20 -20.85 -2.40
N PHE A 174 -3.46 -21.27 -2.34
CA PHE A 174 -4.48 -20.79 -3.26
C PHE A 174 -4.66 -19.27 -3.17
N GLY A 175 -4.71 -18.70 -1.97
CA GLY A 175 -4.76 -17.24 -1.78
C GLY A 175 -3.56 -16.52 -2.38
N VAL A 176 -2.35 -17.07 -2.24
CA VAL A 176 -1.12 -16.52 -2.84
C VAL A 176 -1.17 -16.59 -4.37
N LEU A 177 -1.67 -17.71 -4.94
CA LEU A 177 -1.83 -17.87 -6.38
C LEU A 177 -2.84 -16.87 -6.95
N VAL A 178 -4.00 -16.70 -6.29
CA VAL A 178 -5.03 -15.73 -6.70
C VAL A 178 -4.47 -14.30 -6.65
N ALA A 179 -3.73 -13.94 -5.60
CA ALA A 179 -3.08 -12.64 -5.50
C ALA A 179 -2.06 -12.42 -6.64
N PHE A 180 -1.28 -13.45 -6.98
CA PHE A 180 -0.32 -13.39 -8.09
C PHE A 180 -1.01 -13.20 -9.45
N LEU A 181 -2.08 -13.95 -9.73
CA LEU A 181 -2.83 -13.82 -10.98
C LEU A 181 -3.48 -12.44 -11.10
N GLY A 182 -4.06 -11.92 -10.00
CA GLY A 182 -4.61 -10.57 -9.98
C GLY A 182 -3.56 -9.49 -10.24
N ALA A 183 -2.35 -9.67 -9.69
CA ALA A 183 -1.23 -8.78 -9.95
C ALA A 183 -0.75 -8.81 -11.40
N LEU A 184 -0.61 -10.01 -11.96
CA LEU A 184 -0.21 -10.20 -13.35
C LEU A 184 -1.22 -9.56 -14.30
N TRP A 185 -2.52 -9.75 -14.03
CA TRP A 185 -3.58 -9.11 -14.78
C TRP A 185 -3.50 -7.59 -14.73
N ALA A 186 -3.35 -7.02 -13.53
CA ALA A 186 -3.20 -5.57 -13.36
C ALA A 186 -1.98 -5.05 -14.14
N GLY A 187 -0.86 -5.75 -14.08
CA GLY A 187 0.35 -5.40 -14.83
C GLY A 187 0.17 -5.44 -16.34
N CYS A 188 -0.43 -6.50 -16.88
CA CYS A 188 -0.72 -6.62 -18.30
C CYS A 188 -1.63 -5.48 -18.80
N SER A 189 -2.62 -5.08 -17.99
CA SER A 189 -3.53 -3.99 -18.33
C SER A 189 -2.82 -2.63 -18.46
N GLU A 190 -1.87 -2.35 -17.57
CA GLU A 190 -1.07 -1.12 -17.62
C GLU A 190 -0.09 -1.13 -18.79
N LEU A 191 0.62 -2.24 -19.02
CA LEU A 191 1.54 -2.39 -20.15
C LEU A 191 0.83 -2.15 -21.49
N THR A 192 -0.37 -2.73 -21.64
CA THR A 192 -1.19 -2.53 -22.84
C THR A 192 -1.58 -1.07 -23.03
N THR A 193 -1.87 -0.35 -21.93
CA THR A 193 -2.21 1.07 -21.96
C THR A 193 -1.00 1.92 -22.38
N ILE A 194 0.21 1.59 -21.91
CA ILE A 194 1.45 2.28 -22.28
C ILE A 194 1.74 2.09 -23.78
N LEU A 195 1.72 0.85 -24.27
CA LEU A 195 1.97 0.54 -25.68
C LEU A 195 0.99 1.25 -26.62
N ARG A 196 -0.29 1.35 -26.20
CA ARG A 196 -1.29 2.08 -26.96
C ARG A 196 -0.96 3.57 -27.07
N ARG A 197 -0.53 4.21 -25.97
CA ARG A 197 -0.14 5.63 -25.98
C ARG A 197 1.07 5.90 -26.87
N GLU A 198 2.07 5.02 -26.88
CA GLU A 198 3.22 5.16 -27.77
C GLU A 198 2.81 5.03 -29.24
N THR A 199 1.92 4.08 -29.56
CA THR A 199 1.42 3.90 -30.92
C THR A 199 0.64 5.12 -31.41
N GLU A 200 -0.22 5.69 -30.57
CA GLU A 200 -0.99 6.91 -30.87
C GLU A 200 -0.06 8.13 -31.03
N ALA A 201 0.98 8.27 -30.21
CA ALA A 201 1.96 9.35 -30.32
C ALA A 201 2.78 9.26 -31.62
N ASN A 202 3.22 8.05 -31.99
CA ASN A 202 3.96 7.83 -33.23
C ASN A 202 3.10 8.13 -34.47
N ALA A 203 1.82 7.75 -34.45
CA ALA A 203 0.88 8.06 -35.53
C ALA A 203 0.65 9.58 -35.69
N GLN A 204 0.56 10.33 -34.58
CA GLN A 204 0.43 11.79 -34.63
C GLN A 204 1.69 12.47 -35.17
N ALA A 205 2.88 11.99 -34.82
CA ALA A 205 4.13 12.52 -35.34
C ALA A 205 4.26 12.34 -36.87
N GLN A 206 3.73 11.24 -37.42
CA GLN A 206 3.71 11.00 -38.87
C GLN A 206 2.75 11.91 -39.64
N ILE A 207 1.68 12.40 -39.02
CA ILE A 207 0.73 13.31 -39.68
C ILE A 207 1.27 14.74 -39.74
N GLN A 208 2.19 15.10 -38.83
CA GLN A 208 2.74 16.45 -38.71
C GLN A 208 4.03 16.68 -39.52
N GLY A 209 4.70 15.62 -39.98
CA GLY A 209 5.94 15.70 -40.77
C GLY A 209 5.68 15.54 -42.26
#